data_AF-A0A5B8JI59-F1
#
_entry.id   AF-A0A5B8JI59-F1
#
_cell.length_a   1.000
_cell.length_b   1.000
_cell.length_c   1.000
_cell.angle_alpha   90.00
_cell.angle_beta   90.00
_cell.angle_gamma   90.00
#
_symmetry.space_group_name_H-M   'P 1'
#
loop_
_entity.id
_entity.type
_entity.pdbx_description
1 polymer ?
#
loop_
_entity_poly.entity_id
_entity_poly.type
_entity_poly.pdbx_seq_one_letter_code
_entity_poly.pdbx_strand_id
1 'polypeptide(L)'
;MRFHSLPESKRYPEDEAEYAVLLDRYNTVLDELFAGGDVYVVTTDWAPLSELVEWSDERADLHPEGTLWTTLDKTADPDPDFHTRWYFYADRRPWRRGCLDPLLRAAADDALPGIFVTDPGLTRIHHPYDGGADVVLPTPGERDRLRDRHSAWLSGHPSGY
;
A
#
# COMPACT_ATOMS: atom_id res chain seq x y z
N MET A 1 -8.82 8.60 -1.77
CA MET A 1 -10.04 7.98 -2.37
C MET A 1 -9.78 6.49 -2.43
N ARG A 2 -10.83 5.67 -2.42
CA ARG A 2 -10.71 4.21 -2.32
C ARG A 2 -11.12 3.52 -3.61
N PHE A 3 -10.36 2.53 -4.02
CA PHE A 3 -10.75 1.56 -5.05
C PHE A 3 -10.78 0.15 -4.47
N HIS A 4 -11.75 -0.66 -4.89
CA HIS A 4 -11.78 -2.08 -4.57
C HIS A 4 -10.92 -2.88 -5.54
N SER A 5 -10.16 -3.82 -4.97
CA SER A 5 -9.28 -4.68 -5.74
C SER A 5 -10.03 -5.78 -6.49
N LEU A 6 -11.20 -6.19 -6.00
CA LEU A 6 -12.04 -7.20 -6.63
C LEU A 6 -13.45 -6.66 -6.96
N PRO A 7 -14.19 -7.31 -7.88
CA PRO A 7 -15.60 -7.01 -8.12
C PRO A 7 -16.44 -7.12 -6.84
N GLU A 8 -17.57 -6.40 -6.83
CA GLU A 8 -18.56 -6.48 -5.74
C GLU A 8 -18.01 -6.16 -4.35
N SER A 9 -16.89 -5.43 -4.30
CA SER A 9 -16.18 -5.10 -3.06
C SER A 9 -15.74 -6.35 -2.26
N LYS A 10 -15.51 -7.48 -2.96
CA LYS A 10 -14.93 -8.68 -2.33
C LYS A 10 -13.58 -8.34 -1.71
N ARG A 11 -13.36 -8.83 -0.49
CA ARG A 11 -12.20 -8.47 0.33
C ARG A 11 -10.96 -9.30 0.00
N TYR A 12 -11.09 -10.61 -0.05
CA TYR A 12 -9.95 -11.52 -0.24
C TYR A 12 -10.08 -12.30 -1.55
N PRO A 13 -8.99 -12.43 -2.32
CA PRO A 13 -8.94 -13.38 -3.43
C PRO A 13 -8.94 -14.82 -2.91
N GLU A 14 -9.63 -15.72 -3.61
CA GLU A 14 -9.73 -17.15 -3.27
C GLU A 14 -8.96 -18.03 -4.26
N ASP A 15 -8.64 -17.50 -5.44
CA ASP A 15 -7.90 -18.21 -6.48
C ASP A 15 -7.00 -17.28 -7.32
N GLU A 16 -6.15 -17.87 -8.17
CA GLU A 16 -5.22 -17.13 -9.02
C GLU A 16 -5.91 -16.25 -10.07
N ALA A 17 -7.15 -16.55 -10.46
CA ALA A 17 -7.92 -15.70 -11.37
C ALA A 17 -8.31 -14.40 -10.67
N GLU A 18 -8.73 -14.48 -9.41
CA GLU A 18 -9.00 -13.30 -8.59
C GLU A 18 -7.73 -12.52 -8.26
N TYR A 19 -6.60 -13.18 -7.96
CA TYR A 19 -5.32 -12.50 -7.85
C TYR A 19 -4.94 -11.76 -9.14
N ALA A 20 -5.17 -12.36 -10.31
CA ALA A 20 -4.90 -11.69 -11.58
C ALA A 20 -5.75 -10.43 -11.76
N VAL A 21 -7.04 -10.46 -11.38
CA VAL A 21 -7.92 -9.28 -11.40
C VAL A 21 -7.43 -8.21 -10.42
N LEU A 22 -7.11 -8.59 -9.19
CA LEU A 22 -6.60 -7.70 -8.15
C LEU A 22 -5.31 -7.01 -8.57
N LEU A 23 -4.33 -7.79 -9.05
CA LEU A 23 -3.05 -7.28 -9.50
C LEU A 23 -3.22 -6.39 -10.73
N ASP A 24 -4.12 -6.74 -11.66
CA ASP A 24 -4.41 -5.91 -12.82
C ASP A 24 -4.96 -4.53 -12.42
N ARG A 25 -5.90 -4.47 -11.47
CA ARG A 25 -6.45 -3.20 -10.97
C ARG A 25 -5.41 -2.36 -10.27
N TYR A 26 -4.64 -2.93 -9.33
CA TYR A 26 -3.58 -2.18 -8.64
C TYR A 26 -2.54 -1.66 -9.62
N ASN A 27 -2.04 -2.51 -10.52
CA ASN A 27 -1.05 -2.10 -11.51
C ASN A 27 -1.61 -1.04 -12.46
N THR A 28 -2.90 -1.08 -12.81
CA THR A 28 -3.53 -0.04 -13.64
C THR A 28 -3.54 1.31 -12.94
N VAL A 29 -3.89 1.35 -11.64
CA VAL A 29 -3.79 2.59 -10.86
C VAL A 29 -2.33 3.06 -10.77
N LEU A 30 -1.40 2.16 -10.47
CA LEU A 30 0.02 2.50 -10.38
C LEU A 30 0.61 3.00 -11.71
N ASP A 31 0.24 2.41 -12.84
CA ASP A 31 0.60 2.90 -14.17
C ASP A 31 0.14 4.34 -14.38
N GLU A 32 -1.09 4.67 -14.00
CA GLU A 32 -1.60 6.03 -14.12
C GLU A 32 -0.90 7.05 -13.21
N LEU A 33 -0.38 6.59 -12.07
CA LEU A 33 0.32 7.46 -11.12
C LEU A 33 1.79 7.65 -11.49
N PHE A 34 2.45 6.60 -12.02
CA PHE A 34 3.90 6.49 -12.01
C PHE A 34 4.53 6.07 -13.34
N ALA A 35 3.76 5.84 -14.41
CA ALA A 35 4.31 5.47 -15.71
C ALA A 35 5.40 6.45 -16.20
N GLY A 36 6.55 5.89 -16.58
CA GLY A 36 7.70 6.65 -17.08
C GLY A 36 8.54 7.32 -16.00
N GLY A 37 8.24 7.12 -14.71
CA GLY A 37 8.98 7.67 -13.58
C GLY A 37 9.61 6.62 -12.69
N ASP A 38 10.29 7.10 -11.65
CA ASP A 38 10.71 6.28 -10.52
C ASP A 38 9.66 6.35 -9.41
N VAL A 39 9.62 5.33 -8.57
CA VAL A 39 8.81 5.27 -7.36
C VAL A 39 9.68 4.98 -6.15
N TYR A 40 9.22 5.46 -4.99
CA TYR A 40 9.58 4.88 -3.71
C TYR A 40 8.55 3.83 -3.33
N VAL A 41 9.03 2.65 -2.94
CA VAL A 41 8.22 1.61 -2.31
C VAL A 41 8.55 1.62 -0.84
N VAL A 42 7.54 1.72 0.01
CA VAL A 42 7.72 1.79 1.46
C VAL A 42 6.99 0.63 2.11
N THR A 43 7.71 -0.15 2.90
CA THR A 43 7.16 -1.23 3.74
C THR A 43 7.39 -0.93 5.21
N THR A 44 6.51 -1.40 6.07
CA THR A 44 6.58 -1.13 7.50
C THR A 44 6.93 -2.35 8.34
N ASP A 45 7.53 -2.09 9.48
CA ASP A 45 7.69 -3.04 10.59
C ASP A 45 7.32 -2.29 11.89
N TRP A 46 7.03 -3.02 12.97
CA TRP A 46 6.76 -2.37 14.26
C TRP A 46 7.17 -3.26 15.43
N ALA A 47 7.52 -2.62 16.55
CA ALA A 47 7.83 -3.31 17.79
C ALA A 47 7.35 -2.49 19.00
N PRO A 48 7.00 -3.13 20.12
CA PRO A 48 6.85 -2.45 21.41
C PRO A 48 8.13 -1.69 21.76
N LEU A 49 8.02 -0.50 22.38
CA LEU A 49 9.19 0.27 22.82
C LEU A 49 9.96 -0.41 23.96
N SER A 50 9.31 -1.31 24.69
CA SER A 50 9.87 -2.07 25.81
C SER A 50 10.72 -3.26 25.37
N GLU A 51 10.65 -3.68 24.11
CA GLU A 51 11.27 -4.90 23.60
C GLU A 51 12.50 -4.61 22.71
N LEU A 52 13.42 -5.57 22.65
CA LEU A 52 14.49 -5.56 21.65
C LEU A 52 13.87 -5.90 20.29
N VAL A 53 14.33 -5.21 19.25
CA VAL A 53 13.76 -5.34 17.90
C VAL A 53 14.10 -6.70 17.31
N GLU A 54 13.08 -7.54 17.15
CA GLU A 54 13.12 -8.65 16.19
C GLU A 54 12.55 -8.12 14.87
N TRP A 55 13.40 -8.05 13.85
CA TRP A 55 12.99 -7.62 12.52
C TRP A 55 12.13 -8.71 11.87
N SER A 56 11.01 -8.34 11.22
CA SER A 56 10.23 -9.29 10.45
C SER A 56 11.06 -9.89 9.31
N ASP A 57 11.31 -11.20 9.37
CA ASP A 57 11.98 -11.96 8.30
C ASP A 57 11.16 -11.89 7.01
N GLU A 58 9.83 -11.97 7.11
CA GLU A 58 8.90 -11.91 5.96
C GLU A 58 9.00 -10.57 5.21
N ARG A 59 9.08 -9.45 5.92
CA ARG A 59 9.28 -8.13 5.31
C ARG A 59 10.66 -8.03 4.64
N ALA A 60 11.69 -8.65 5.21
CA ALA A 60 13.03 -8.67 4.63
C ALA A 60 13.06 -9.48 3.34
N ASP A 61 12.39 -10.63 3.31
CA ASP A 61 12.32 -11.51 2.16
C ASP A 61 11.52 -10.89 1.01
N LEU A 62 10.40 -10.21 1.32
CA LEU A 62 9.56 -9.54 0.32
C LEU A 62 10.13 -8.20 -0.18
N HIS A 63 10.90 -7.50 0.66
CA HIS A 63 11.48 -6.20 0.33
C HIS A 63 12.97 -6.10 0.71
N PRO A 64 13.85 -6.89 0.08
CA PRO A 64 15.26 -6.99 0.47
C PRO A 64 16.07 -5.71 0.18
N GLU A 65 15.65 -4.93 -0.82
CA GLU A 65 16.29 -3.65 -1.18
C GLU A 65 15.86 -2.49 -0.26
N GLY A 66 14.85 -2.72 0.58
CA GLY A 66 14.31 -1.73 1.49
C GLY A 66 15.32 -1.34 2.56
N THR A 67 15.80 -0.10 2.54
CA THR A 67 16.68 0.44 3.58
C THR A 67 15.87 1.21 4.60
N LEU A 68 16.25 1.14 5.89
CA LEU A 68 15.59 1.92 6.93
C LEU A 68 15.63 3.41 6.58
N TRP A 69 14.46 3.98 6.28
CA TRP A 69 14.27 5.38 5.94
C TRP A 69 14.06 6.22 7.19
N THR A 70 13.14 5.80 8.07
CA THR A 70 12.83 6.52 9.31
C THR A 70 12.15 5.62 10.33
N THR A 71 12.07 6.11 11.57
CA THR A 71 11.33 5.49 12.67
C THR A 71 10.38 6.49 13.30
N LEU A 72 9.18 6.05 13.70
CA LEU A 72 8.19 6.89 14.38
C LEU A 72 7.70 6.21 15.66
N ASP A 73 7.72 6.94 16.76
CA ASP A 73 7.23 6.44 18.05
C ASP A 73 5.76 6.89 18.25
N LYS A 74 4.89 5.91 18.50
CA LYS A 74 3.50 6.14 18.90
C LYS A 74 3.40 5.97 20.42
N THR A 75 3.47 7.10 21.11
CA THR A 75 3.47 7.19 22.59
C THR A 75 2.24 7.94 23.12
N ALA A 76 1.16 7.99 22.32
CA ALA A 76 -0.06 8.71 22.68
C ALA A 76 -0.89 7.95 23.73
N ASP A 77 -0.68 6.63 23.86
CA ASP A 77 -1.33 5.84 24.90
C ASP A 77 -0.77 6.23 26.28
N PRO A 78 -1.62 6.43 27.31
CA PRO A 78 -1.13 6.74 28.65
C PRO A 78 -0.33 5.59 29.28
N ASP A 79 -0.55 4.35 28.85
CA ASP A 79 0.15 3.18 29.36
C ASP A 79 1.38 2.88 28.46
N PRO A 80 2.61 2.97 29.00
CA PRO A 80 3.85 2.74 28.26
C PRO A 80 3.96 1.37 27.58
N ASP A 81 3.23 0.36 28.07
CA ASP A 81 3.25 -0.99 27.49
C ASP A 81 2.59 -1.03 26.11
N PHE A 82 1.76 -0.04 25.76
CA PHE A 82 1.17 0.12 24.42
C PHE A 82 1.96 1.09 23.52
N HIS A 83 3.10 1.60 23.97
CA HIS A 83 3.94 2.43 23.12
C HIS A 83 4.64 1.58 22.08
N THR A 84 4.54 1.98 20.82
CA THR A 84 5.09 1.23 19.68
C THR A 84 6.03 2.10 18.87
N ARG A 85 7.12 1.52 18.37
CA ARG A 85 7.95 2.11 17.34
C ARG A 85 7.63 1.48 15.99
N TRP A 86 7.35 2.34 15.03
CA TRP A 86 7.19 1.99 13.63
C TRP A 86 8.49 2.22 12.89
N TYR A 87 8.85 1.29 12.02
CA TYR A 87 10.02 1.35 11.15
C TYR A 87 9.54 1.41 9.71
N PHE A 88 10.08 2.34 8.94
CA PHE A 88 9.74 2.53 7.54
C PHE A 88 10.96 2.22 6.70
N TYR A 89 10.83 1.24 5.82
CA TYR A 89 11.87 0.79 4.90
C TYR A 89 11.52 1.23 3.50
N ALA A 90 12.46 1.86 2.80
CA ALA A 90 12.23 2.37 1.46
C ALA A 90 13.35 1.97 0.50
N ASP A 91 12.97 1.69 -0.74
CA ASP A 91 13.88 1.66 -1.87
C ASP A 91 13.33 2.55 -2.99
N ARG A 92 14.21 2.93 -3.92
CA ARG A 92 13.83 3.65 -5.15
C ARG A 92 14.05 2.76 -6.34
N ARG A 93 13.03 2.63 -7.19
CA ARG A 93 13.12 1.86 -8.42
C ARG A 93 12.35 2.49 -9.58
N PRO A 94 12.79 2.29 -10.84
CA PRO A 94 11.98 2.65 -12.00
C PRO A 94 10.66 1.88 -11.98
N TRP A 95 9.55 2.58 -12.19
CA TRP A 95 8.25 1.92 -12.27
C TRP A 95 8.18 1.03 -13.52
N ARG A 96 7.74 -0.22 -13.31
CA ARG A 96 7.39 -1.16 -14.36
C ARG A 96 6.19 -1.94 -13.88
N ARG A 97 5.15 -2.04 -14.73
CA ARG A 97 4.00 -2.90 -14.47
C ARG A 97 4.46 -4.29 -14.01
N GLY A 98 3.92 -4.76 -12.89
CA GLY A 98 4.24 -6.06 -12.29
C GLY A 98 5.45 -6.07 -11.36
N CYS A 99 6.24 -5.00 -11.26
CA CYS A 99 7.46 -5.02 -10.44
C CYS A 99 7.19 -5.10 -8.92
N LEU A 100 5.94 -4.88 -8.50
CA LEU A 100 5.50 -4.94 -7.11
C LEU A 100 4.51 -6.08 -6.84
N ASP A 101 4.23 -6.96 -7.79
CA ASP A 101 3.21 -8.00 -7.64
C ASP A 101 3.35 -8.85 -6.36
N PRO A 102 4.56 -9.28 -5.95
CA PRO A 102 4.73 -9.99 -4.68
C PRO A 102 4.29 -9.17 -3.46
N LEU A 103 4.62 -7.87 -3.42
CA LEU A 103 4.24 -6.96 -2.34
C LEU A 103 2.75 -6.66 -2.35
N LEU A 104 2.16 -6.46 -3.54
CA LEU A 104 0.72 -6.22 -3.70
C LEU A 104 -0.10 -7.44 -3.28
N ARG A 105 0.39 -8.65 -3.56
CA ARG A 105 -0.20 -9.90 -3.08
C ARG A 105 -0.12 -10.01 -1.56
N ALA A 106 1.05 -9.76 -0.98
CA ALA A 106 1.22 -9.77 0.48
C ALA A 106 0.33 -8.74 1.19
N ALA A 107 0.11 -7.56 0.60
CA ALA A 107 -0.83 -6.57 1.13
C ALA A 107 -2.29 -7.05 1.05
N ALA A 108 -2.68 -7.73 -0.03
CA ALA A 108 -4.03 -8.27 -0.21
C ALA A 108 -4.34 -9.42 0.76
N ASP A 109 -3.31 -10.17 1.15
CA ASP A 109 -3.39 -11.28 2.10
C ASP A 109 -3.22 -10.81 3.57
N ASP A 110 -3.11 -9.49 3.82
CA ASP A 110 -2.82 -8.88 5.13
C ASP A 110 -1.51 -9.39 5.78
N ALA A 111 -0.63 -9.99 4.98
CA ALA A 111 0.67 -10.54 5.41
C ALA A 111 1.71 -9.44 5.60
N LEU A 112 1.62 -8.36 4.80
CA LEU A 112 2.47 -7.19 4.93
C LEU A 112 1.62 -5.92 4.91
N PRO A 113 1.04 -5.52 6.05
CA PRO A 113 0.22 -4.31 6.13
C PRO A 113 1.08 -3.04 6.11
N GLY A 114 0.47 -1.90 5.76
CA GLY A 114 1.11 -0.58 5.82
C GLY A 114 2.04 -0.25 4.65
N ILE A 115 2.01 -1.04 3.57
CA ILE A 115 2.76 -0.72 2.36
C ILE A 115 2.20 0.53 1.70
N PHE A 116 3.07 1.40 1.19
CA PHE A 116 2.66 2.40 0.20
C PHE A 116 3.70 2.63 -0.88
N VAL A 117 3.23 3.10 -2.02
CA VAL A 117 4.04 3.48 -3.19
C VAL A 117 3.82 4.95 -3.46
N THR A 118 4.89 5.68 -3.75
CA THR A 118 4.83 7.12 -3.94
C THR A 118 5.84 7.63 -4.95
N ASP A 119 5.56 8.78 -5.56
CA ASP A 119 6.54 9.48 -6.39
C ASP A 119 7.65 10.10 -5.52
N PRO A 120 8.80 10.47 -6.10
CA PRO A 120 9.90 11.04 -5.34
C PRO A 120 9.56 12.33 -4.59
N GLY A 121 8.50 13.04 -4.98
CA GLY A 121 8.03 14.25 -4.33
C GLY A 121 7.04 14.03 -3.19
N LEU A 122 6.64 12.78 -2.88
CA LEU A 122 5.58 12.46 -1.91
C LEU A 122 4.25 13.17 -2.20
N THR A 123 3.91 13.32 -3.47
CA THR A 123 2.71 14.06 -3.92
C THR A 123 1.55 13.16 -4.32
N ARG A 124 1.87 11.93 -4.73
CA ARG A 124 0.95 10.86 -5.13
C ARG A 124 1.27 9.64 -4.30
N ILE A 125 0.26 9.05 -3.66
CA ILE A 125 0.44 7.89 -2.80
C ILE A 125 -0.60 6.84 -3.19
N HIS A 126 -0.15 5.60 -3.35
CA HIS A 126 -0.97 4.41 -3.48
C HIS A 126 -0.71 3.51 -2.27
N HIS A 127 -1.71 3.30 -1.43
CA HIS A 127 -1.63 2.51 -0.20
C HIS A 127 -2.55 1.29 -0.35
N PRO A 128 -2.05 0.14 -0.87
CA PRO A 128 -2.81 -1.09 -1.00
C PRO A 128 -3.00 -1.77 0.36
N TYR A 129 -4.09 -2.50 0.48
CA TYR A 129 -4.43 -3.35 1.60
C TYR A 129 -5.46 -4.40 1.14
N ASP A 130 -5.86 -5.29 2.02
CA ASP A 130 -6.89 -6.28 1.75
C ASP A 130 -8.21 -5.64 1.25
N GLY A 131 -8.74 -6.12 0.14
CA GLY A 131 -9.96 -5.62 -0.48
C GLY A 131 -9.86 -4.29 -1.24
N GLY A 132 -8.71 -3.61 -1.27
CA GLY A 132 -8.60 -2.37 -2.03
C GLY A 132 -7.31 -1.58 -1.88
N ALA A 133 -7.38 -0.31 -2.27
CA ALA A 133 -6.29 0.63 -2.07
C ALA A 133 -6.83 2.04 -1.87
N ASP A 134 -6.16 2.80 -1.02
CA ASP A 134 -6.34 4.24 -0.94
C ASP A 134 -5.33 4.97 -1.82
N VAL A 135 -5.84 5.92 -2.60
CA VAL A 135 -5.07 6.80 -3.46
C VAL A 135 -5.17 8.23 -2.96
N VAL A 136 -4.02 8.84 -2.71
CA VAL A 136 -3.87 10.26 -2.38
C VAL A 136 -3.27 10.97 -3.58
N LEU A 137 -3.90 12.07 -4.00
CA LEU A 137 -3.48 12.88 -5.14
C LEU A 137 -3.40 14.36 -4.75
N PRO A 138 -2.55 15.15 -5.44
CA PRO A 138 -2.27 16.54 -5.05
C PRO A 138 -3.50 17.44 -5.06
N THR A 139 -4.42 17.19 -6.00
CA THR A 139 -5.60 18.05 -6.18
C THR A 139 -6.91 17.26 -6.27
N PRO A 140 -8.04 17.86 -5.86
CA PRO A 140 -9.37 17.29 -6.08
C PRO A 140 -9.63 16.96 -7.55
N GLY A 141 -9.20 17.81 -8.49
CA GLY A 141 -9.45 17.60 -9.92
C GLY A 141 -8.70 16.40 -10.50
N GLU A 142 -7.49 16.09 -10.03
CA GLU A 142 -6.80 14.86 -10.42
C GLU A 142 -7.47 13.63 -9.81
N ARG A 143 -7.82 13.72 -8.52
CA ARG A 143 -8.58 12.68 -7.80
C ARG A 143 -9.90 12.35 -8.49
N ASP A 144 -10.64 13.36 -8.91
CA ASP A 144 -11.94 13.22 -9.57
C ASP A 144 -11.79 12.58 -10.96
N ARG A 145 -10.79 13.00 -11.76
CA ARG A 145 -10.53 12.36 -13.06
C ARG A 145 -10.13 10.90 -12.93
N LEU A 146 -9.28 10.56 -11.96
CA LEU A 146 -8.88 9.18 -11.72
C LEU A 146 -10.08 8.34 -11.22
N ARG A 147 -10.89 8.89 -10.31
CA ARG A 147 -12.16 8.27 -9.87
C ARG A 147 -13.09 7.99 -11.04
N ASP A 148 -13.34 8.98 -11.89
CA ASP A 148 -14.35 8.88 -12.95
C ASP A 148 -13.98 7.84 -14.02
N ARG A 149 -12.67 7.68 -14.31
CA ARG A 149 -12.15 6.63 -15.21
C ARG A 149 -12.39 5.21 -14.68
N HIS A 150 -12.36 5.05 -13.36
CA HIS A 150 -12.43 3.75 -12.68
C HIS A 150 -13.67 3.63 -11.78
N SER A 151 -14.77 4.25 -12.20
CA SER A 151 -16.01 4.31 -11.41
C SER A 151 -16.58 2.93 -11.07
N ALA A 152 -16.34 1.93 -11.93
CA ALA A 152 -16.74 0.54 -11.71
C ALA A 152 -16.00 -0.15 -10.56
N TRP A 153 -14.91 0.43 -10.04
CA TRP A 153 -14.12 -0.13 -8.94
C TRP A 153 -14.41 0.56 -7.60
N LEU A 154 -15.31 1.54 -7.58
CA LEU A 154 -15.73 2.23 -6.36
C LEU A 154 -16.81 1.41 -5.64
N SER A 155 -16.98 1.65 -4.34
CA SER A 155 -18.10 1.07 -3.61
C SER A 155 -19.43 1.54 -4.23
N GLY A 156 -20.35 0.60 -4.43
CA GLY A 156 -21.75 0.92 -4.76
C GLY A 156 -22.53 1.47 -3.57
N HIS A 157 -21.97 1.43 -2.35
CA HIS A 157 -22.61 1.89 -1.14
C HIS A 157 -22.56 3.43 -1.05
N PRO A 158 -23.65 4.11 -0.68
CA PRO A 158 -23.72 5.58 -0.62
C PRO A 158 -22.68 6.25 0.30
N SER A 159 -22.19 5.52 1.31
CA SER A 159 -21.15 5.99 2.23
C SER A 159 -19.72 5.60 1.83
N GLY A 160 -19.55 4.86 0.74
CA GLY A 160 -18.23 4.52 0.18
C GLY A 160 -17.48 3.37 0.86
N TYR A 161 -18.13 2.60 1.75
CA TYR A 161 -17.59 1.36 2.33
C TYR A 161 -18.00 0.13 1.54
#